data_AF-A0A3B0BX14-F1
#
_entry.id   AF-A0A3B0BX14-F1
#
_cell.length_a   1.000
_cell.length_b   1.000
_cell.length_c   1.000
_cell.angle_alpha   90.00
_cell.angle_beta   90.00
_cell.angle_gamma   90.00
#
_symmetry.space_group_name_H-M   'P 1'
#
loop_
_entity.id
_entity.type
_entity.pdbx_description
1 polymer ?
#
loop_
_entity_poly.entity_id
_entity_poly.type
_entity_poly.pdbx_seq_one_letter_code
_entity_poly.pdbx_strand_id
1 'polypeptide(L)'
;MFNKEKIDLYFGLFEKGIFHEIYSDISYSYTDDSIDGLTQIETKNSKNRNVYIVKYVPEYLNANLKKQFRAIRFFEIRGYAISLNKVSSIEEYLTKQTKRKFRTSVIRRKNRLESCFNIRYEVHQNQISRKEYSFLMAALHNLLVRRFNQRKETNKRLLEWDKFYELFFAKINSGKASLFVIYGSNRPIAVSLNYHLDRIFFGAISSYDIDYAKFGLGQALVYKRLEWCIQNGFKIFDLSMGNPEYKMKWCNKEYNFENHIVYSPLSLSSTFYAKTIALGMSIKNYLKSKNGHIFYRKIRKTLMGFVRRTNKEPTTHIEKVKYKLQAVNSEKHYENLAKVDFNEGSFSFLKPYVYEFLYATDEHISKTEVFEVDKGKAYLIKGGDSTKSVLKAI
;
A
#
# COMPACT_ATOMS: atom_id res chain seq x y z
N MET A 1 -18.30 10.36 36.16
CA MET A 1 -18.27 9.82 34.77
C MET A 1 -16.87 9.28 34.51
N PHE A 2 -16.70 7.97 34.29
CA PHE A 2 -15.36 7.43 34.00
C PHE A 2 -14.86 7.98 32.66
N ASN A 3 -13.81 8.82 32.70
CA ASN A 3 -13.23 9.41 31.51
C ASN A 3 -12.25 8.42 30.89
N LYS A 4 -12.49 8.01 29.65
CA LYS A 4 -11.63 7.08 28.90
C LYS A 4 -10.91 7.82 27.79
N GLU A 5 -9.63 7.56 27.64
CA GLU A 5 -8.83 8.07 26.54
C GLU A 5 -8.60 6.99 25.48
N LYS A 6 -8.61 7.39 24.21
CA LYS A 6 -8.30 6.51 23.09
C LYS A 6 -6.93 6.87 22.55
N ILE A 7 -6.03 5.89 22.52
CA ILE A 7 -4.67 6.03 22.00
C ILE A 7 -4.56 5.14 20.77
N ASP A 8 -4.01 5.67 19.68
CA ASP A 8 -3.60 4.88 18.53
C ASP A 8 -2.08 4.72 18.59
N LEU A 9 -1.60 3.56 19.05
CA LEU A 9 -0.18 3.37 19.26
C LEU A 9 0.54 3.29 17.91
N TYR A 10 0.06 2.48 16.98
CA TYR A 10 0.71 2.27 15.68
C TYR A 10 0.97 3.58 14.95
N PHE A 11 -0.07 4.39 14.70
CA PHE A 11 0.10 5.64 13.99
C PHE A 11 0.79 6.71 14.85
N GLY A 12 0.70 6.64 16.18
CA GLY A 12 1.51 7.46 17.09
C GLY A 12 3.01 7.22 16.90
N LEU A 13 3.43 5.95 16.85
CA LEU A 13 4.83 5.58 16.66
C LEU A 13 5.32 5.99 15.28
N PHE A 14 4.67 5.56 14.20
CA PHE A 14 5.19 5.77 12.84
C PHE A 14 4.92 7.19 12.28
N GLU A 15 3.71 7.74 12.45
CA GLU A 15 3.38 9.05 11.88
C GLU A 15 3.89 10.19 12.76
N LYS A 16 3.97 10.01 14.08
CA LYS A 16 4.34 11.11 14.99
C LYS A 16 5.68 10.91 15.67
N GLY A 17 6.21 9.69 15.73
CA GLY A 17 7.44 9.40 16.48
C GLY A 17 7.24 9.55 17.99
N ILE A 18 6.02 9.29 18.48
CA ILE A 18 5.69 9.48 19.89
C ILE A 18 5.01 8.27 20.49
N PHE A 19 5.11 8.14 21.82
CA PHE A 19 4.34 7.19 22.59
C PHE A 19 3.86 7.81 23.91
N HIS A 20 2.78 7.26 24.48
CA HIS A 20 2.10 7.84 25.62
C HIS A 20 2.83 7.57 26.95
N GLU A 21 2.74 8.49 27.92
CA GLU A 21 3.31 8.38 29.27
C GLU A 21 2.87 7.16 30.11
N ILE A 22 1.89 6.37 29.66
CA ILE A 22 1.50 5.12 30.37
C ILE A 22 2.53 4.01 30.18
N TYR A 23 3.39 4.15 29.17
CA TYR A 23 4.47 3.23 28.86
C TYR A 23 5.78 3.71 29.48
N SER A 24 6.66 2.79 29.89
CA SER A 24 8.05 3.10 30.23
C SER A 24 8.90 3.27 28.97
N ASP A 25 8.69 2.39 28.00
CA ASP A 25 9.47 2.30 26.77
C ASP A 25 8.71 1.44 25.74
N ILE A 26 9.20 1.47 24.50
CA ILE A 26 8.78 0.58 23.42
C ILE A 26 10.03 -0.17 22.95
N SER A 27 9.98 -1.49 22.89
CA SER A 27 11.10 -2.33 22.46
C SER A 27 10.70 -3.36 21.39
N TYR A 28 11.68 -3.98 20.74
CA TYR A 28 11.43 -5.10 19.84
C TYR A 28 11.06 -6.36 20.61
N SER A 29 10.01 -7.08 20.19
CA SER A 29 9.59 -8.29 20.92
C SER A 29 10.51 -9.50 20.76
N TYR A 30 11.52 -9.42 19.89
CA TYR A 30 12.45 -10.53 19.62
C TYR A 30 13.87 -10.32 20.16
N THR A 31 14.22 -9.10 20.59
CA THR A 31 15.52 -8.80 21.22
C THR A 31 15.40 -8.03 22.54
N ASP A 32 14.23 -7.47 22.84
CA ASP A 32 13.98 -6.52 23.94
C ASP A 32 14.78 -5.20 23.85
N ASP A 33 15.49 -4.95 22.75
CA ASP A 33 16.15 -3.66 22.49
C ASP A 33 15.11 -2.55 22.33
N SER A 34 15.34 -1.41 22.99
CA SER A 34 14.48 -0.23 22.87
C SER A 34 14.47 0.33 21.45
N ILE A 35 13.31 0.86 21.03
CA ILE A 35 13.15 1.52 19.73
C ILE A 35 13.65 2.96 19.82
N ASP A 36 14.65 3.27 19.00
CA ASP A 36 15.21 4.61 18.91
C ASP A 36 14.29 5.59 18.16
N GLY A 37 14.50 6.89 18.41
CA GLY A 37 13.82 7.97 17.68
C GLY A 37 12.39 8.26 18.12
N LEU A 38 11.97 7.72 19.26
CA LEU A 38 10.67 7.96 19.88
C LEU A 38 10.74 9.00 21.01
N THR A 39 9.69 9.82 21.12
CA THR A 39 9.53 10.78 22.22
C THR A 39 8.30 10.43 23.05
N GLN A 40 8.49 10.29 24.36
CA GLN A 40 7.35 10.13 25.29
C GLN A 40 6.59 11.45 25.40
N ILE A 41 5.26 11.38 25.33
CA ILE A 41 4.38 12.54 25.55
C ILE A 41 3.60 12.41 26.85
N GLU A 42 3.57 13.50 27.62
CA GLU A 42 2.74 13.65 28.81
C GLU A 42 1.40 14.31 28.46
N THR A 43 0.31 13.83 29.04
CA THR A 43 -1.01 14.41 28.83
C THR A 43 -1.35 15.43 29.93
N LYS A 44 -1.61 16.68 29.53
CA LYS A 44 -1.92 17.80 30.45
C LYS A 44 -3.12 17.56 31.40
N ASN A 45 -3.98 16.57 31.12
CA ASN A 45 -5.17 16.21 31.90
C ASN A 45 -5.11 14.80 32.51
N SER A 46 -3.92 14.21 32.69
CA SER A 46 -3.73 12.82 33.15
C SER A 46 -4.22 12.55 34.58
N LYS A 47 -4.25 13.56 35.46
CA LYS A 47 -4.52 13.41 36.90
C LYS A 47 -5.84 12.73 37.27
N ASN A 48 -6.82 12.69 36.35
CA ASN A 48 -8.13 12.06 36.59
C ASN A 48 -8.44 10.86 35.66
N ARG A 49 -7.49 10.37 34.85
CA ARG A 49 -7.71 9.26 33.90
C ARG A 49 -7.02 7.99 34.36
N ASN A 50 -7.83 7.01 34.77
CA ASN A 50 -7.34 5.72 35.28
C ASN A 50 -7.58 4.54 34.30
N VAL A 51 -8.21 4.78 33.14
CA VAL A 51 -8.46 3.76 32.10
C VAL A 51 -8.21 4.32 30.70
N TYR A 52 -7.42 3.60 29.90
CA TYR A 52 -7.04 3.94 28.53
C TYR A 52 -7.39 2.80 27.58
N ILE A 53 -7.84 3.14 26.38
CA ILE A 53 -8.06 2.19 25.29
C ILE A 53 -6.99 2.43 24.24
N VAL A 54 -6.00 1.55 24.19
CA VAL A 54 -4.92 1.60 23.20
C VAL A 54 -5.27 0.69 22.04
N LYS A 55 -5.16 1.21 20.82
CA LYS A 55 -5.45 0.48 19.60
C LYS A 55 -4.19 0.19 18.81
N TYR A 56 -4.27 -0.88 18.04
CA TYR A 56 -3.28 -1.27 17.04
C TYR A 56 -1.87 -1.43 17.63
N VAL A 57 -1.73 -2.17 18.73
CA VAL A 57 -0.42 -2.54 19.25
C VAL A 57 0.09 -3.72 18.43
N PRO A 58 1.17 -3.59 17.62
CA PRO A 58 1.68 -4.69 16.82
C PRO A 58 2.49 -5.66 17.70
N GLU A 59 2.23 -6.96 17.57
CA GLU A 59 2.89 -8.02 18.35
C GLU A 59 4.42 -8.12 18.14
N TYR A 60 4.97 -7.51 17.07
CA TYR A 60 6.41 -7.43 16.89
C TYR A 60 7.09 -6.36 17.78
N LEU A 61 6.31 -5.57 18.53
CA LEU A 61 6.77 -4.60 19.53
C LEU A 61 6.27 -4.97 20.92
N ASN A 62 7.12 -4.75 21.91
CA ASN A 62 6.77 -4.75 23.33
C ASN A 62 6.48 -3.30 23.74
N ALA A 63 5.21 -3.01 24.05
CA ALA A 63 4.82 -1.73 24.63
C ALA A 63 4.82 -1.85 26.16
N ASN A 64 5.97 -1.57 26.78
CA ASN A 64 6.21 -1.84 28.19
C ASN A 64 5.49 -0.81 29.06
N LEU A 65 4.57 -1.26 29.90
CA LEU A 65 3.77 -0.38 30.75
C LEU A 65 4.54 0.04 32.01
N LYS A 66 4.34 1.28 32.47
CA LYS A 66 4.81 1.68 33.81
C LYS A 66 4.19 0.77 34.86
N LYS A 67 4.94 0.48 35.94
CA LYS A 67 4.59 -0.51 36.97
C LYS A 67 3.19 -0.33 37.57
N GLN A 68 2.69 0.91 37.65
CA GLN A 68 1.36 1.24 38.17
C GLN A 68 0.19 0.86 37.25
N PHE A 69 0.45 0.37 36.03
CA PHE A 69 -0.58 0.00 35.06
C PHE A 69 -0.57 -1.50 34.76
N ARG A 70 -1.73 -2.00 34.33
CA ARG A 70 -1.92 -3.35 33.79
C ARG A 70 -2.78 -3.25 32.53
N ALA A 71 -2.71 -4.26 31.65
CA ALA A 71 -3.48 -4.30 30.42
C ALA A 71 -4.29 -5.59 30.29
N ILE A 72 -5.51 -5.47 29.78
CA ILE A 72 -6.28 -6.58 29.21
C ILE A 72 -6.15 -6.48 27.69
N ARG A 73 -5.65 -7.53 27.03
CA ARG A 73 -5.30 -7.52 25.60
C ARG A 73 -6.32 -8.30 24.78
N PHE A 74 -6.62 -7.80 23.58
CA PHE A 74 -7.56 -8.42 22.65
C PHE A 74 -7.02 -8.37 21.23
N PHE A 75 -7.17 -9.47 20.48
CA PHE A 75 -6.95 -9.46 19.05
C PHE A 75 -7.93 -8.52 18.33
N GLU A 76 -7.42 -7.65 17.45
CA GLU A 76 -8.21 -6.77 16.59
C GLU A 76 -8.17 -7.24 15.13
N ILE A 77 -6.97 -7.35 14.56
CA ILE A 77 -6.77 -7.68 13.13
C ILE A 77 -5.37 -8.26 12.87
N ARG A 78 -5.22 -9.05 11.80
CA ARG A 78 -3.91 -9.52 11.34
C ARG A 78 -3.16 -8.42 10.58
N GLY A 79 -1.88 -8.28 10.91
CA GLY A 79 -0.88 -7.54 10.16
C GLY A 79 0.11 -8.48 9.46
N TYR A 80 0.81 -7.95 8.46
CA TYR A 80 1.74 -8.70 7.62
C TYR A 80 3.05 -7.94 7.52
N ALA A 81 4.17 -8.64 7.73
CA ALA A 81 5.50 -8.08 7.65
C ALA A 81 6.47 -9.03 6.95
N ILE A 82 7.56 -8.45 6.46
CA ILE A 82 8.73 -9.15 5.96
C ILE A 82 9.83 -8.98 6.99
N SER A 83 10.20 -10.07 7.66
CA SER A 83 11.39 -10.15 8.49
C SER A 83 12.62 -10.30 7.60
N LEU A 84 13.56 -9.37 7.75
CA LEU A 84 14.83 -9.30 7.05
C LEU A 84 16.00 -9.79 7.93
N ASN A 85 15.70 -10.35 9.10
CA ASN A 85 16.72 -10.94 9.96
C ASN A 85 17.45 -12.07 9.22
N LYS A 86 18.78 -11.99 9.19
CA LYS A 86 19.67 -12.98 8.56
C LYS A 86 19.46 -13.16 7.04
N VAL A 87 19.08 -12.08 6.36
CA VAL A 87 18.98 -12.01 4.90
C VAL A 87 20.07 -11.07 4.39
N SER A 88 20.93 -11.55 3.50
CA SER A 88 22.04 -10.78 2.92
C SER A 88 21.70 -10.15 1.57
N SER A 89 20.77 -10.74 0.81
CA SER A 89 20.35 -10.24 -0.50
C SER A 89 18.88 -10.53 -0.81
N ILE A 90 18.35 -9.81 -1.79
CA ILE A 90 16.98 -10.03 -2.30
C ILE A 90 16.85 -11.41 -2.97
N GLU A 91 17.91 -11.89 -3.62
CA GLU A 91 17.98 -13.22 -4.23
C GLU A 91 17.86 -14.32 -3.17
N GLU A 92 18.59 -14.17 -2.07
CA GLU A 92 18.51 -15.08 -0.93
C GLU A 92 17.10 -15.09 -0.34
N TYR A 93 16.52 -13.90 -0.12
CA TYR A 93 15.16 -13.75 0.38
C TYR A 93 14.15 -14.48 -0.49
N LEU A 94 14.15 -14.19 -1.79
CA LEU A 94 13.22 -14.80 -2.74
C LEU A 94 13.42 -16.30 -2.82
N THR A 95 14.65 -16.78 -2.69
CA THR A 95 14.97 -18.21 -2.72
C THR A 95 14.39 -18.95 -1.53
N LYS A 96 14.57 -18.41 -0.32
CA LYS A 96 14.14 -19.02 0.94
C LYS A 96 12.64 -18.86 1.21
N GLN A 97 12.06 -17.69 0.89
CA GLN A 97 10.73 -17.30 1.38
C GLN A 97 9.62 -17.46 0.35
N THR A 98 9.94 -17.48 -0.95
CA THR A 98 8.90 -17.44 -1.99
C THR A 98 8.87 -18.70 -2.85
N LYS A 99 7.67 -19.07 -3.31
CA LYS A 99 7.47 -20.21 -4.22
C LYS A 99 8.20 -19.97 -5.55
N ARG A 100 8.84 -21.00 -6.10
CA ARG A 100 9.58 -20.95 -7.39
C ARG A 100 8.80 -20.26 -8.50
N LYS A 101 7.53 -20.66 -8.71
CA LYS A 101 6.64 -20.06 -9.74
C LYS A 101 6.43 -18.55 -9.54
N PHE A 102 6.28 -18.10 -8.29
CA PHE A 102 6.13 -16.69 -7.98
C PHE A 102 7.43 -15.93 -8.22
N ARG A 103 8.56 -16.41 -7.67
CA ARG A 103 9.89 -15.83 -7.86
C ARG A 103 10.24 -15.65 -9.34
N THR A 104 10.13 -16.73 -10.13
CA THR A 104 10.42 -16.69 -11.57
C THR A 104 9.51 -15.69 -12.31
N SER A 105 8.23 -15.61 -11.93
CA SER A 105 7.31 -14.63 -12.52
C SER A 105 7.69 -13.19 -12.21
N VAL A 106 8.07 -12.88 -10.96
CA VAL A 106 8.51 -11.55 -10.54
C VAL A 106 9.78 -11.14 -11.27
N ILE A 107 10.81 -11.99 -11.26
CA ILE A 107 12.10 -11.71 -11.91
C ILE A 107 11.90 -11.50 -13.42
N ARG A 108 11.17 -12.39 -14.09
CA ARG A 108 10.91 -12.27 -15.53
C ARG A 108 10.17 -10.98 -15.89
N ARG A 109 9.15 -10.62 -15.10
CA ARG A 109 8.37 -9.39 -15.31
C ARG A 109 9.20 -8.12 -15.07
N LYS A 110 10.03 -8.11 -14.03
CA LYS A 110 10.99 -7.02 -13.76
C LYS A 110 11.98 -6.88 -14.92
N ASN A 111 12.60 -7.98 -15.35
CA ASN A 111 13.56 -7.94 -16.46
C ASN A 111 12.91 -7.48 -17.76
N ARG A 112 11.66 -7.91 -18.04
CA ARG A 112 10.89 -7.40 -19.19
C ARG A 112 10.56 -5.92 -19.08
N LEU A 113 10.30 -5.42 -17.88
CA LEU A 113 10.07 -3.99 -17.67
C LEU A 113 11.34 -3.19 -18.00
N GLU A 114 12.50 -3.68 -17.55
CA GLU A 114 13.80 -3.03 -17.75
C GLU A 114 14.32 -3.17 -19.19
N SER A 115 13.98 -4.24 -19.92
CA SER A 115 14.34 -4.40 -21.34
C SER A 115 13.45 -3.59 -22.28
N CYS A 116 12.16 -3.45 -21.95
CA CYS A 116 11.18 -2.79 -22.82
C CYS A 116 11.12 -1.26 -22.61
N PHE A 117 11.66 -0.74 -21.51
CA PHE A 117 11.60 0.68 -21.16
C PHE A 117 12.89 1.17 -20.49
N ASN A 118 13.17 2.46 -20.60
CA ASN A 118 14.22 3.13 -19.83
C ASN A 118 13.80 3.26 -18.35
N ILE A 119 14.10 2.25 -17.54
CA ILE A 119 13.71 2.23 -16.13
C ILE A 119 14.81 2.79 -15.23
N ARG A 120 14.44 3.69 -14.32
CA ARG A 120 15.31 4.19 -13.25
C ARG A 120 14.61 4.06 -11.90
N TYR A 121 15.35 3.62 -10.89
CA TYR A 121 14.87 3.51 -9.51
C TYR A 121 15.56 4.56 -8.64
N GLU A 122 14.81 5.31 -7.85
CA GLU A 122 15.35 6.30 -6.92
C GLU A 122 14.66 6.24 -5.57
N VAL A 123 15.42 6.56 -4.53
CA VAL A 123 14.91 6.76 -3.17
C VAL A 123 15.34 8.13 -2.70
N HIS A 124 14.36 8.98 -2.41
CA HIS A 124 14.61 10.28 -1.78
C HIS A 124 14.46 10.13 -0.26
N GLN A 125 15.57 10.34 0.44
CA GLN A 125 15.69 10.34 1.91
C GLN A 125 16.74 11.38 2.30
N ASN A 126 16.59 12.00 3.47
CA ASN A 126 17.46 13.03 4.07
C ASN A 126 17.50 14.37 3.32
N GLN A 127 17.28 14.38 2.01
CA GLN A 127 17.25 15.60 1.23
C GLN A 127 16.32 15.47 0.02
N ILE A 128 15.33 16.37 -0.05
CA ILE A 128 14.48 16.58 -1.23
C ILE A 128 14.07 18.04 -1.30
N SER A 129 14.15 18.63 -2.50
CA SER A 129 13.67 19.99 -2.72
C SER A 129 12.14 20.05 -2.68
N ARG A 130 11.55 21.18 -2.28
CA ARG A 130 10.08 21.34 -2.28
C ARG A 130 9.49 21.18 -3.69
N LYS A 131 10.22 21.59 -4.74
CA LYS A 131 9.82 21.43 -6.14
C LYS A 131 9.71 19.95 -6.52
N GLU A 132 10.76 19.17 -6.26
CA GLU A 132 10.79 17.74 -6.55
C GLU A 132 9.75 16.98 -5.74
N TYR A 133 9.64 17.28 -4.44
CA TYR A 133 8.63 16.71 -3.56
C TYR A 133 7.21 16.94 -4.09
N SER A 134 6.91 18.17 -4.51
CA SER A 134 5.59 18.54 -5.04
C SER A 134 5.28 17.80 -6.33
N PHE A 135 6.27 17.67 -7.23
CA PHE A 135 6.14 16.91 -8.46
C PHE A 135 5.82 15.43 -8.20
N LEU A 136 6.57 14.78 -7.30
CA LEU A 136 6.39 13.37 -6.97
C LEU A 136 5.08 13.10 -6.23
N MET A 137 4.67 13.99 -5.33
CA MET A 137 3.38 13.88 -4.64
C MET A 137 2.21 14.06 -5.62
N ALA A 138 2.28 15.02 -6.55
CA ALA A 138 1.28 15.17 -7.60
C ALA A 138 1.19 13.90 -8.48
N ALA A 139 2.34 13.32 -8.83
CA ALA A 139 2.38 12.05 -9.55
C ALA A 139 1.72 10.91 -8.75
N LEU A 140 2.06 10.74 -7.46
CA LEU A 140 1.44 9.73 -6.60
C LEU A 140 -0.07 9.91 -6.48
N HIS A 141 -0.55 11.14 -6.31
CA HIS A 141 -1.98 11.46 -6.27
C HIS A 141 -2.68 10.98 -7.54
N ASN A 142 -2.14 11.34 -8.71
CA ASN A 142 -2.69 10.94 -10.01
C ASN A 142 -2.70 9.41 -10.20
N LEU A 143 -1.63 8.73 -9.79
CA LEU A 143 -1.54 7.27 -9.84
C LEU A 143 -2.60 6.62 -8.93
N LEU A 144 -2.83 7.17 -7.73
CA LEU A 144 -3.88 6.70 -6.81
C LEU A 144 -5.25 6.89 -7.46
N VAL A 145 -5.61 8.11 -7.89
CA VAL A 145 -6.92 8.40 -8.50
C VAL A 145 -7.20 7.45 -9.66
N ARG A 146 -6.25 7.27 -10.60
CA ARG A 146 -6.40 6.32 -11.72
C ARG A 146 -6.65 4.89 -11.25
N ARG A 147 -5.91 4.42 -10.24
CA ARG A 147 -6.03 3.06 -9.70
C ARG A 147 -7.38 2.84 -9.01
N PHE A 148 -7.87 3.81 -8.24
CA PHE A 148 -9.14 3.71 -7.54
C PHE A 148 -10.34 3.82 -8.48
N ASN A 149 -10.28 4.69 -9.49
CA ASN A 149 -11.28 4.76 -10.56
C ASN A 149 -11.37 3.44 -11.33
N GLN A 150 -10.22 2.80 -11.62
CA GLN A 150 -10.20 1.47 -12.23
C GLN A 150 -10.92 0.41 -11.38
N ARG A 151 -10.82 0.49 -10.04
CA ARG A 151 -11.42 -0.46 -9.10
C ARG A 151 -12.86 -0.10 -8.71
N LYS A 152 -13.35 1.08 -9.07
CA LYS A 152 -14.63 1.65 -8.59
C LYS A 152 -14.70 1.69 -7.05
N GLU A 153 -13.58 2.05 -6.42
CA GLU A 153 -13.44 2.12 -4.97
C GLU A 153 -13.10 3.55 -4.53
N THR A 154 -13.55 3.96 -3.34
CA THR A 154 -13.14 5.23 -2.71
C THR A 154 -11.85 5.06 -1.92
N ASN A 155 -10.91 6.01 -1.99
CA ASN A 155 -9.70 5.97 -1.18
C ASN A 155 -9.81 6.88 0.05
N LYS A 156 -9.84 6.28 1.25
CA LYS A 156 -9.84 7.05 2.50
C LYS A 156 -8.58 7.90 2.70
N ARG A 157 -7.43 7.49 2.15
CA ARG A 157 -6.17 8.27 2.25
C ARG A 157 -6.21 9.55 1.42
N LEU A 158 -6.99 9.59 0.33
CA LEU A 158 -7.17 10.82 -0.46
C LEU A 158 -7.97 11.87 0.31
N LEU A 159 -8.81 11.48 1.28
CA LEU A 159 -9.54 12.43 2.13
C LEU A 159 -8.62 13.18 3.10
N GLU A 160 -7.43 12.64 3.39
CA GLU A 160 -6.42 13.23 4.27
C GLU A 160 -5.16 13.61 3.48
N TRP A 161 -5.27 13.85 2.17
CA TRP A 161 -4.10 14.02 1.30
C TRP A 161 -3.21 15.20 1.73
N ASP A 162 -3.81 16.35 2.03
CA ASP A 162 -3.07 17.56 2.43
C ASP A 162 -2.28 17.34 3.72
N LYS A 163 -2.85 16.58 4.66
CA LYS A 163 -2.15 16.17 5.89
C LYS A 163 -0.90 15.35 5.56
N PHE A 164 -1.01 14.36 4.67
CA PHE A 164 0.16 13.56 4.27
C PHE A 164 1.18 14.38 3.48
N TYR A 165 0.71 15.28 2.61
CA TYR A 165 1.56 16.17 1.84
C TYR A 165 2.43 17.08 2.71
N GLU A 166 1.88 17.71 3.75
CA GLU A 166 2.72 18.53 4.63
C GLU A 166 3.60 17.69 5.56
N LEU A 167 3.09 16.56 6.07
CA LEU A 167 3.81 15.74 7.04
C LEU A 167 5.04 15.03 6.45
N PHE A 168 4.98 14.56 5.21
CA PHE A 168 6.06 13.77 4.63
C PHE A 168 7.27 14.61 4.20
N PHE A 169 7.09 15.87 3.79
CA PHE A 169 8.21 16.72 3.40
C PHE A 169 9.24 16.86 4.53
N ALA A 170 8.79 17.23 5.73
CA ALA A 170 9.65 17.37 6.90
C ALA A 170 10.31 16.03 7.30
N LYS A 171 9.55 14.92 7.27
CA LYS A 171 10.07 13.61 7.66
C LYS A 171 11.09 13.03 6.69
N ILE A 172 10.93 13.26 5.38
CA ILE A 172 11.89 12.82 4.38
C ILE A 172 13.22 13.53 4.62
N ASN A 173 13.19 14.85 4.79
CA ASN A 173 14.39 15.65 5.06
C ASN A 173 15.03 15.34 6.42
N SER A 174 14.25 14.85 7.40
CA SER A 174 14.79 14.38 8.69
C SER A 174 15.18 12.90 8.71
N GLY A 175 15.16 12.20 7.57
CA GLY A 175 15.49 10.77 7.46
C GLY A 175 14.46 9.79 8.04
N LYS A 176 13.33 10.27 8.56
CA LYS A 176 12.25 9.49 9.20
C LYS A 176 11.21 8.97 8.20
N ALA A 177 11.38 9.28 6.91
CA ALA A 177 10.55 8.79 5.82
C ALA A 177 11.36 8.76 4.51
N SER A 178 10.81 8.09 3.50
CA SER A 178 11.34 8.11 2.14
C SER A 178 10.23 8.15 1.09
N LEU A 179 10.59 8.70 -0.07
CA LEU A 179 9.88 8.51 -1.33
C LEU A 179 10.66 7.52 -2.19
N PHE A 180 10.08 6.35 -2.43
CA PHE A 180 10.59 5.39 -3.41
C PHE A 180 9.91 5.64 -4.75
N VAL A 181 10.67 5.82 -5.82
CA VAL A 181 10.16 6.15 -7.16
C VAL A 181 10.71 5.19 -8.20
N ILE A 182 9.83 4.70 -9.08
CA ILE A 182 10.22 4.05 -10.34
C ILE A 182 9.87 5.02 -11.45
N TYR A 183 10.85 5.36 -12.27
CA TYR A 183 10.69 6.17 -13.46
C TYR A 183 10.68 5.31 -14.72
N GLY A 184 9.81 5.66 -15.65
CA GLY A 184 9.90 5.28 -17.06
C GLY A 184 10.34 6.50 -17.86
N SER A 185 11.59 6.50 -18.32
CA SER A 185 12.29 7.69 -18.79
C SER A 185 12.26 8.79 -17.71
N ASN A 186 11.69 9.96 -17.99
CA ASN A 186 11.62 11.08 -17.04
C ASN A 186 10.29 11.14 -16.25
N ARG A 187 9.42 10.15 -16.39
CA ARG A 187 8.10 10.14 -15.76
C ARG A 187 8.04 9.16 -14.57
N PRO A 188 7.58 9.58 -13.39
CA PRO A 188 7.25 8.66 -12.31
C PRO A 188 6.12 7.71 -12.73
N ILE A 189 6.40 6.41 -12.78
CA ILE A 189 5.43 5.35 -13.10
C ILE A 189 5.03 4.57 -11.84
N ALA A 190 5.81 4.64 -10.75
CA ALA A 190 5.38 4.17 -9.45
C ALA A 190 5.98 5.04 -8.34
N VAL A 191 5.20 5.31 -7.30
CA VAL A 191 5.64 6.10 -6.16
C VAL A 191 5.16 5.43 -4.86
N SER A 192 6.02 5.40 -3.85
CA SER A 192 5.72 4.85 -2.53
C SER A 192 6.25 5.75 -1.42
N LEU A 193 5.36 6.23 -0.56
CA LEU A 193 5.65 6.89 0.69
C LEU A 193 5.87 5.85 1.79
N ASN A 194 6.99 5.97 2.50
CA ASN A 194 7.37 5.01 3.53
C ASN A 194 7.83 5.75 4.78
N TYR A 195 7.41 5.28 5.96
CA TYR A 195 7.93 5.75 7.24
C TYR A 195 9.09 4.88 7.68
N HIS A 196 10.07 5.48 8.35
CA HIS A 196 11.19 4.79 8.96
C HIS A 196 11.13 5.02 10.48
N LEU A 197 11.17 3.94 11.24
CA LEU A 197 11.27 3.97 12.70
C LEU A 197 12.32 2.96 13.13
N ASP A 198 13.47 3.45 13.59
CA ASP A 198 14.65 2.64 13.85
C ASP A 198 14.90 1.63 12.69
N ARG A 199 14.95 0.33 12.95
CA ARG A 199 15.15 -0.71 11.92
C ARG A 199 13.86 -1.22 11.27
N ILE A 200 12.78 -0.44 11.35
CA ILE A 200 11.46 -0.76 10.77
C ILE A 200 11.16 0.18 9.61
N PHE A 201 10.91 -0.41 8.45
CA PHE A 201 10.44 0.26 7.25
C PHE A 201 8.94 -0.03 7.05
N PHE A 202 8.10 1.01 7.13
CA PHE A 202 6.65 0.86 7.03
C PHE A 202 6.11 1.47 5.73
N GLY A 203 5.43 0.66 4.91
CA GLY A 203 4.79 1.14 3.67
C GLY A 203 3.47 1.86 3.94
N ALA A 204 3.49 3.20 3.86
CA ALA A 204 2.33 4.02 4.17
C ALA A 204 1.33 4.12 3.01
N ILE A 205 1.78 4.60 1.85
CA ILE A 205 0.93 4.85 0.68
C ILE A 205 1.75 4.52 -0.56
N SER A 206 1.23 3.70 -1.45
CA SER A 206 1.87 3.42 -2.73
C SER A 206 0.85 3.29 -3.85
N SER A 207 1.26 3.71 -5.05
CA SER A 207 0.53 3.45 -6.27
C SER A 207 1.48 3.36 -7.46
N TYR A 208 0.95 2.88 -8.58
CA TYR A 208 1.69 2.71 -9.81
C TYR A 208 0.78 2.95 -11.02
N ASP A 209 1.40 3.17 -12.17
CA ASP A 209 0.73 3.38 -13.43
C ASP A 209 0.15 2.06 -13.94
N ILE A 210 -1.18 1.99 -13.95
CA ILE A 210 -1.94 0.78 -14.29
C ILE A 210 -1.71 0.30 -15.72
N ASP A 211 -1.20 1.15 -16.62
CA ASP A 211 -0.87 0.76 -17.99
C ASP A 211 0.27 -0.27 -17.99
N TYR A 212 1.20 -0.19 -17.04
CA TYR A 212 2.32 -1.13 -16.86
C TYR A 212 1.93 -2.43 -16.14
N ALA A 213 0.64 -2.70 -15.92
CA ALA A 213 0.20 -3.88 -15.15
C ALA A 213 0.68 -5.21 -15.76
N LYS A 214 0.81 -5.30 -17.09
CA LYS A 214 1.34 -6.48 -17.80
C LYS A 214 2.77 -6.82 -17.36
N PHE A 215 3.58 -5.80 -17.13
CA PHE A 215 4.96 -5.88 -16.62
C PHE A 215 5.03 -6.07 -15.10
N GLY A 216 3.90 -6.16 -14.41
CA GLY A 216 3.90 -6.41 -12.96
C GLY A 216 4.54 -5.30 -12.14
N LEU A 217 4.35 -4.03 -12.53
CA LEU A 217 5.01 -2.88 -11.90
C LEU A 217 4.85 -2.82 -10.37
N GLY A 218 3.68 -3.18 -9.83
CA GLY A 218 3.49 -3.26 -8.38
C GLY A 218 4.32 -4.36 -7.68
N GLN A 219 4.69 -5.44 -8.38
CA GLN A 219 5.62 -6.46 -7.87
C GLN A 219 7.07 -5.99 -7.95
N ALA A 220 7.44 -5.30 -9.05
CA ALA A 220 8.76 -4.68 -9.18
C ALA A 220 9.00 -3.64 -8.07
N LEU A 221 7.97 -2.86 -7.72
CA LEU A 221 8.02 -1.91 -6.61
C LEU A 221 8.33 -2.58 -5.26
N VAL A 222 7.71 -3.71 -4.94
CA VAL A 222 8.03 -4.42 -3.70
C VAL A 222 9.39 -5.10 -3.76
N TYR A 223 9.77 -5.70 -4.90
CA TYR A 223 11.11 -6.26 -5.09
C TYR A 223 12.19 -5.22 -4.76
N LYS A 224 12.09 -4.02 -5.37
CA LYS A 224 13.11 -2.99 -5.23
C LYS A 224 13.09 -2.27 -3.88
N ARG A 225 11.92 -2.10 -3.26
CA ARG A 225 11.84 -1.65 -1.86
C ARG A 225 12.49 -2.65 -0.91
N LEU A 226 12.28 -3.95 -1.14
CA LEU A 226 12.86 -4.99 -0.31
C LEU A 226 14.39 -5.05 -0.48
N GLU A 227 14.89 -4.97 -1.71
CA GLU A 227 16.31 -4.84 -2.03
C GLU A 227 16.95 -3.65 -1.29
N TRP A 228 16.31 -2.47 -1.37
CA TRP A 228 16.77 -1.27 -0.67
C TRP A 228 16.74 -1.43 0.86
N CYS A 229 15.70 -2.06 1.42
CA CYS A 229 15.62 -2.33 2.85
C CYS A 229 16.77 -3.20 3.35
N ILE A 230 17.12 -4.25 2.60
CA ILE A 230 18.23 -5.16 2.92
C ILE A 230 19.55 -4.39 2.90
N GLN A 231 19.80 -3.61 1.85
CA GLN A 231 21.02 -2.81 1.69
C GLN A 231 21.20 -1.75 2.78
N ASN A 232 20.09 -1.23 3.33
CA ASN A 232 20.11 -0.21 4.38
C ASN A 232 19.92 -0.77 5.79
N GLY A 233 20.04 -2.09 5.97
CA GLY A 233 20.09 -2.71 7.29
C GLY A 233 18.76 -2.79 8.05
N PHE A 234 17.62 -2.50 7.41
CA PHE A 234 16.30 -2.67 8.02
C PHE A 234 16.06 -4.14 8.38
N LYS A 235 15.39 -4.36 9.51
CA LYS A 235 15.07 -5.70 10.03
C LYS A 235 13.63 -6.11 9.79
N ILE A 236 12.73 -5.13 9.69
CA ILE A 236 11.31 -5.36 9.45
C ILE A 236 10.86 -4.44 8.31
N PHE A 237 10.29 -5.02 7.27
CA PHE A 237 9.47 -4.28 6.31
C PHE A 237 7.99 -4.60 6.62
N ASP A 238 7.32 -3.65 7.29
CA ASP A 238 5.91 -3.76 7.68
C ASP A 238 4.98 -3.35 6.53
N LEU A 239 4.13 -4.29 6.11
CA LEU A 239 3.08 -4.08 5.11
C LEU A 239 1.73 -3.72 5.75
N SER A 240 1.63 -3.76 7.08
CA SER A 240 0.43 -3.47 7.88
C SER A 240 -0.76 -4.39 7.55
N MET A 241 -1.94 -4.01 8.01
CA MET A 241 -3.21 -4.73 7.85
C MET A 241 -3.80 -4.62 6.44
N GLY A 242 -4.70 -5.56 6.08
CA GLY A 242 -5.48 -5.55 4.83
C GLY A 242 -4.82 -6.19 3.60
N ASN A 243 -5.62 -6.57 2.61
CA ASN A 243 -5.22 -7.23 1.35
C ASN A 243 -4.25 -8.44 1.52
N PRO A 244 -4.68 -9.51 2.21
CA PRO A 244 -3.83 -10.65 2.55
C PRO A 244 -3.31 -11.41 1.33
N GLU A 245 -4.12 -11.54 0.26
CA GLU A 245 -3.78 -12.39 -0.89
C GLU A 245 -2.48 -11.96 -1.60
N TYR A 246 -2.26 -10.65 -1.72
CA TYR A 246 -1.02 -10.11 -2.28
C TYR A 246 0.13 -10.19 -1.28
N LYS A 247 -0.11 -9.85 -0.01
CA LYS A 247 0.93 -9.75 1.02
C LYS A 247 1.50 -11.11 1.39
N MET A 248 0.67 -12.15 1.47
CA MET A 248 1.11 -13.52 1.78
C MET A 248 2.06 -14.12 0.73
N LYS A 249 2.14 -13.55 -0.49
CA LYS A 249 3.12 -13.98 -1.50
C LYS A 249 4.53 -13.47 -1.18
N TRP A 250 4.64 -12.43 -0.37
CA TRP A 250 5.89 -11.79 0.01
C TRP A 250 6.26 -12.04 1.46
N CYS A 251 5.31 -11.97 2.39
CA CYS A 251 5.57 -12.00 3.83
C CYS A 251 6.01 -13.37 4.33
N ASN A 252 6.94 -13.34 5.29
CA ASN A 252 7.35 -14.48 6.11
C ASN A 252 6.95 -14.30 7.59
N LYS A 253 6.28 -13.19 7.93
CA LYS A 253 5.77 -12.91 9.27
C LYS A 253 4.34 -12.39 9.22
N GLU A 254 3.44 -13.12 9.86
CA GLU A 254 2.12 -12.62 10.24
C GLU A 254 2.16 -12.24 11.72
N TYR A 255 1.46 -11.19 12.10
CA TYR A 255 1.42 -10.73 13.48
C TYR A 255 0.03 -10.22 13.83
N ASN A 256 -0.28 -10.19 15.13
CA ASN A 256 -1.53 -9.62 15.60
C ASN A 256 -1.37 -8.12 15.87
N PHE A 257 -2.34 -7.34 15.41
CA PHE A 257 -2.64 -6.07 16.04
C PHE A 257 -3.58 -6.33 17.22
N GLU A 258 -3.16 -5.88 18.39
CA GLU A 258 -3.93 -5.96 19.61
C GLU A 258 -4.55 -4.61 19.96
N ASN A 259 -5.69 -4.66 20.65
CA ASN A 259 -6.16 -3.54 21.45
C ASN A 259 -5.91 -3.84 22.93
N HIS A 260 -5.44 -2.85 23.68
CA HIS A 260 -5.19 -2.97 25.11
C HIS A 260 -6.16 -2.07 25.88
N ILE A 261 -6.77 -2.61 26.92
CA ILE A 261 -7.46 -1.84 27.96
C ILE A 261 -6.47 -1.67 29.11
N VAL A 262 -5.85 -0.51 29.20
CA VAL A 262 -4.85 -0.20 30.22
C VAL A 262 -5.55 0.45 31.41
N TYR A 263 -5.27 -0.01 32.63
CA TYR A 263 -5.88 0.50 33.85
C TYR A 263 -4.92 0.46 35.03
N SER A 264 -5.17 1.30 36.04
CA SER A 264 -4.48 1.18 37.32
C SER A 264 -5.14 0.09 38.18
N PRO A 265 -4.44 -0.98 38.59
CA PRO A 265 -5.01 -2.03 39.43
C PRO A 265 -5.19 -1.58 40.89
N LEU A 266 -4.50 -0.52 41.32
CA LEU A 266 -4.62 0.05 42.66
C LEU A 266 -5.96 0.77 42.85
N SER A 267 -6.64 1.14 41.76
CA SER A 267 -7.97 1.73 41.81
C SER A 267 -9.02 0.66 41.48
N LEU A 268 -9.86 0.34 42.47
CA LEU A 268 -10.94 -0.64 42.34
C LEU A 268 -11.94 -0.23 41.24
N SER A 269 -12.25 1.06 41.16
CA SER A 269 -13.19 1.61 40.19
C SER A 269 -12.67 1.51 38.76
N SER A 270 -11.38 1.78 38.51
CA SER A 270 -10.77 1.55 37.18
C SER A 270 -10.68 0.08 36.82
N THR A 271 -10.40 -0.78 37.80
CA THR A 271 -10.37 -2.24 37.60
C THR A 271 -11.73 -2.77 37.20
N PHE A 272 -12.79 -2.39 37.93
CA PHE A 272 -14.16 -2.75 37.60
C PHE A 272 -14.55 -2.23 36.21
N TYR A 273 -14.30 -0.94 35.93
CA TYR A 273 -14.61 -0.34 34.63
C TYR A 273 -13.88 -1.01 33.47
N ALA A 274 -12.59 -1.32 33.63
CA ALA A 274 -11.80 -2.04 32.62
C ALA A 274 -12.35 -3.44 32.36
N LYS A 275 -12.74 -4.18 33.41
CA LYS A 275 -13.39 -5.50 33.28
C LYS A 275 -14.75 -5.41 32.60
N THR A 276 -15.56 -4.38 32.85
CA THR A 276 -16.83 -4.16 32.14
C THR A 276 -16.60 -3.93 30.64
N ILE A 277 -15.61 -3.10 30.27
CA ILE A 277 -15.24 -2.89 28.86
C ILE A 277 -14.75 -4.20 28.24
N ALA A 278 -13.88 -4.95 28.95
CA ALA A 278 -13.37 -6.23 28.52
C ALA A 278 -14.49 -7.24 28.23
N LEU A 279 -15.46 -7.37 29.13
CA LEU A 279 -16.63 -8.22 28.96
C LEU A 279 -17.42 -7.82 27.70
N GLY A 280 -17.69 -6.52 27.51
CA GLY A 280 -18.36 -6.01 26.32
C GLY A 280 -17.60 -6.32 25.02
N MET A 281 -16.26 -6.24 25.03
CA MET A 281 -15.43 -6.61 23.88
C MET A 281 -15.46 -8.11 23.61
N SER A 282 -15.38 -8.96 24.64
CA SER A 282 -15.48 -10.41 24.52
C SER A 282 -16.82 -10.83 23.93
N ILE A 283 -17.93 -10.25 24.41
CA ILE A 283 -19.27 -10.49 23.86
C ILE A 283 -19.33 -10.06 22.39
N LYS A 284 -18.80 -8.88 22.04
CA LYS A 284 -18.75 -8.39 20.65
C LYS A 284 -17.94 -9.34 19.75
N ASN A 285 -16.80 -9.84 20.22
CA ASN A 285 -15.95 -10.75 19.45
C ASN A 285 -16.60 -12.14 19.30
N TYR A 286 -17.25 -12.66 20.33
CA TYR A 286 -18.07 -13.87 20.26
C TYR A 286 -19.21 -13.72 19.25
N LEU A 287 -19.92 -12.58 19.26
CA LEU A 287 -20.95 -12.30 18.26
C LEU A 287 -20.37 -12.22 16.85
N LYS A 288 -19.19 -11.61 16.65
CA LYS A 288 -18.53 -11.60 15.34
C LYS A 288 -18.20 -13.01 14.85
N SER A 289 -17.66 -13.88 15.70
CA SER A 289 -17.27 -15.26 15.33
C SER A 289 -18.47 -16.15 15.01
N LYS A 290 -19.65 -15.83 15.55
CA LYS A 290 -20.93 -16.50 15.23
C LYS A 290 -21.68 -15.86 14.05
N ASN A 291 -21.03 -15.04 13.23
CA ASN A 291 -21.69 -14.27 12.18
C ASN A 291 -22.85 -13.38 12.69
N GLY A 292 -22.80 -12.92 13.94
CA GLY A 292 -23.81 -12.04 14.55
C GLY A 292 -24.01 -10.72 13.81
N HIS A 293 -23.08 -10.32 12.93
CA HIS A 293 -23.27 -9.23 11.99
C HIS A 293 -24.37 -9.54 10.94
N ILE A 294 -24.58 -10.81 10.58
CA ILE A 294 -25.70 -11.28 9.75
C ILE A 294 -27.02 -11.18 10.54
N PHE A 295 -27.00 -11.53 11.83
CA PHE A 295 -28.18 -11.44 12.71
C PHE A 295 -28.55 -9.98 13.02
N TYR A 296 -27.58 -9.13 13.34
CA TYR A 296 -27.75 -7.69 13.49
C TYR A 296 -28.22 -7.03 12.19
N ARG A 297 -27.72 -7.46 11.02
CA ARG A 297 -28.20 -6.98 9.72
C ARG A 297 -29.63 -7.43 9.43
N LYS A 298 -30.05 -8.63 9.88
CA LYS A 298 -31.44 -9.09 9.82
C LYS A 298 -32.33 -8.23 10.74
N ILE A 299 -31.98 -8.09 12.02
CA ILE A 299 -32.72 -7.26 12.99
C ILE A 299 -32.79 -5.80 12.55
N ARG A 300 -31.69 -5.22 12.07
CA ARG A 300 -31.66 -3.85 11.55
C ARG A 300 -32.49 -3.71 10.26
N LYS A 301 -32.54 -4.72 9.39
CA LYS A 301 -33.46 -4.72 8.24
C LYS A 301 -34.93 -4.78 8.68
N THR A 302 -35.24 -5.54 9.73
CA THR A 302 -36.59 -5.64 10.29
C THR A 302 -37.01 -4.37 11.03
N LEU A 303 -36.10 -3.70 11.75
CA LEU A 303 -36.36 -2.46 12.49
C LEU A 303 -36.23 -1.18 11.66
N MET A 304 -35.33 -1.12 10.67
CA MET A 304 -35.12 0.03 9.78
C MET A 304 -35.74 -0.15 8.39
N GLY A 305 -36.70 -1.07 8.23
CA GLY A 305 -37.49 -1.22 7.01
C GLY A 305 -38.19 0.07 6.55
N PHE A 306 -38.23 1.11 7.40
CA PHE A 306 -38.83 2.42 7.12
C PHE A 306 -37.84 3.56 6.78
N VAL A 307 -36.51 3.35 6.78
CA VAL A 307 -35.55 4.44 6.46
C VAL A 307 -34.86 4.19 5.12
N ARG A 308 -35.54 4.71 4.09
CA ARG A 308 -35.13 5.08 2.73
C ARG A 308 -33.78 4.59 2.17
N ARG A 309 -33.94 3.91 1.03
CA ARG A 309 -33.04 3.82 -0.13
C ARG A 309 -32.83 5.22 -0.74
N THR A 310 -31.66 5.82 -0.55
CA THR A 310 -31.10 6.98 -1.31
C THR A 310 -29.59 6.95 -1.01
N ASN A 311 -28.63 6.81 -1.91
CA ASN A 311 -28.46 7.27 -3.29
C ASN A 311 -27.76 6.18 -4.12
N LYS A 312 -28.28 5.92 -5.33
CA LYS A 312 -27.48 5.35 -6.40
C LYS A 312 -26.76 6.53 -7.04
N GLU A 313 -25.45 6.62 -6.89
CA GLU A 313 -24.67 7.57 -7.68
C GLU A 313 -24.77 7.19 -9.17
N PRO A 314 -24.82 8.18 -10.08
CA PRO A 314 -24.89 7.91 -11.50
C PRO A 314 -23.57 7.31 -11.96
N THR A 315 -23.55 6.00 -12.19
CA THR A 315 -22.48 5.35 -12.92
C THR A 315 -22.61 5.75 -14.39
N THR A 316 -21.82 6.72 -14.83
CA THR A 316 -21.53 6.89 -16.26
C THR A 316 -20.82 5.63 -16.74
N HIS A 317 -21.57 4.73 -17.36
CA HIS A 317 -21.04 3.61 -18.12
C HIS A 317 -20.39 4.16 -19.39
N ILE A 318 -19.10 4.48 -19.31
CA ILE A 318 -18.30 4.55 -20.54
C ILE A 318 -18.05 3.10 -20.93
N GLU A 319 -18.81 2.60 -21.91
CA GLU A 319 -18.47 1.36 -22.59
C GLU A 319 -17.03 1.46 -23.09
N LYS A 320 -16.11 0.73 -22.45
CA LYS A 320 -14.76 0.59 -22.98
C LYS A 320 -14.87 -0.25 -24.23
N VAL A 321 -14.74 0.41 -25.38
CA VAL A 321 -14.48 -0.26 -26.67
C VAL A 321 -13.35 -1.26 -26.43
N LYS A 322 -13.63 -2.55 -26.61
CA LYS A 322 -12.62 -3.60 -26.48
C LYS A 322 -11.87 -3.67 -27.79
N TYR A 323 -10.56 -3.67 -27.78
CA TYR A 323 -9.73 -4.06 -28.92
C TYR A 323 -9.05 -5.40 -28.66
N LYS A 324 -8.69 -6.12 -29.71
CA LYS A 324 -7.92 -7.38 -29.66
C LYS A 324 -6.65 -7.26 -30.50
N LEU A 325 -5.57 -7.85 -29.99
CA LEU A 325 -4.33 -8.03 -30.74
C LEU A 325 -4.47 -9.25 -31.68
N GLN A 326 -4.12 -9.07 -32.95
CA GLN A 326 -4.08 -10.13 -33.94
C GLN A 326 -2.74 -10.12 -34.68
N ALA A 327 -2.28 -11.32 -35.06
CA ALA A 327 -1.15 -11.45 -35.97
C ALA A 327 -1.48 -10.80 -37.32
N VAL A 328 -0.48 -10.19 -37.94
CA VAL A 328 -0.61 -9.57 -39.25
C VAL A 328 -0.22 -10.59 -40.31
N ASN A 329 -1.07 -10.78 -41.33
CA ASN A 329 -0.62 -11.46 -42.55
C ASN A 329 0.32 -10.51 -43.30
N SER A 330 1.51 -11.01 -43.60
CA SER A 330 2.72 -10.31 -44.06
C SER A 330 2.63 -9.63 -45.44
N GLU A 331 1.44 -9.39 -45.99
CA GLU A 331 1.25 -8.98 -47.38
C GLU A 331 0.68 -7.56 -47.58
N LYS A 332 0.43 -6.79 -46.52
CA LYS A 332 -0.01 -5.38 -46.69
C LYS A 332 1.18 -4.45 -46.63
N HIS A 333 1.45 -3.73 -47.72
CA HIS A 333 2.35 -2.58 -47.72
C HIS A 333 1.77 -1.47 -46.83
N TYR A 334 2.53 -1.10 -45.80
CA TYR A 334 2.13 -0.10 -44.79
C TYR A 334 2.81 1.26 -44.99
N GLU A 335 3.40 1.48 -46.16
CA GLU A 335 4.29 2.62 -46.45
C GLU A 335 3.59 3.99 -46.40
N ASN A 336 2.26 4.03 -46.40
CA ASN A 336 1.46 5.27 -46.42
C ASN A 336 0.53 5.46 -45.20
N LEU A 337 0.75 4.74 -44.08
CA LEU A 337 -0.11 4.90 -42.91
C LEU A 337 0.27 6.13 -42.06
N ALA A 338 -0.76 6.80 -41.53
CA ALA A 338 -0.56 7.91 -40.60
C ALA A 338 -0.03 7.40 -39.26
N LYS A 339 1.14 7.91 -38.84
CA LYS A 339 1.71 7.62 -37.52
C LYS A 339 0.89 8.30 -36.43
N VAL A 340 0.69 7.59 -35.33
CA VAL A 340 -0.12 8.00 -34.19
C VAL A 340 0.73 7.98 -32.93
N ASP A 341 0.68 9.04 -32.12
CA ASP A 341 1.23 9.02 -30.77
C ASP A 341 0.20 8.47 -29.78
N PHE A 342 0.42 7.24 -29.34
CA PHE A 342 -0.41 6.58 -28.33
C PHE A 342 -0.29 7.20 -26.92
N ASN A 343 0.55 8.22 -26.73
CA ASN A 343 0.60 9.03 -25.51
C ASN A 343 -0.39 10.19 -25.49
N GLU A 344 -0.90 10.61 -26.65
CA GLU A 344 -1.86 11.70 -26.78
C GLU A 344 -3.30 11.27 -26.44
N GLY A 345 -4.12 12.24 -26.01
CA GLY A 345 -5.41 12.00 -25.37
C GLY A 345 -6.35 11.08 -26.14
N SER A 346 -6.53 11.33 -27.45
CA SER A 346 -7.40 10.54 -28.32
C SER A 346 -6.93 9.10 -28.53
N PHE A 347 -5.64 8.83 -28.39
CA PHE A 347 -5.01 7.53 -28.68
C PHE A 347 -4.46 6.82 -27.44
N SER A 348 -4.61 7.42 -26.26
CA SER A 348 -4.18 6.85 -24.97
C SER A 348 -4.77 5.47 -24.66
N PHE A 349 -5.91 5.12 -25.26
CA PHE A 349 -6.50 3.78 -25.15
C PHE A 349 -5.64 2.68 -25.78
N LEU A 350 -4.67 3.02 -26.63
CA LEU A 350 -3.78 2.07 -27.30
C LEU A 350 -2.66 1.56 -26.38
N LYS A 351 -2.33 2.28 -25.30
CA LYS A 351 -1.23 1.92 -24.36
C LYS A 351 -1.25 0.47 -23.87
N PRO A 352 -2.39 -0.09 -23.40
CA PRO A 352 -2.41 -1.47 -22.94
C PRO A 352 -2.00 -2.48 -24.03
N TYR A 353 -2.36 -2.20 -25.28
CA TYR A 353 -2.07 -3.07 -26.43
C TYR A 353 -0.62 -2.95 -26.89
N VAL A 354 -0.09 -1.73 -26.93
CA VAL A 354 1.33 -1.48 -27.17
C VAL A 354 2.16 -2.21 -26.10
N TYR A 355 1.79 -2.06 -24.83
CA TYR A 355 2.57 -2.67 -23.73
C TYR A 355 2.44 -4.20 -23.72
N GLU A 356 1.31 -4.75 -24.16
CA GLU A 356 1.18 -6.18 -24.39
C GLU A 356 2.03 -6.67 -25.57
N PHE A 357 2.12 -5.89 -26.65
CA PHE A 357 3.05 -6.15 -27.76
C PHE A 357 4.50 -6.18 -27.26
N LEU A 358 4.98 -5.10 -26.63
CA LEU A 358 6.34 -5.01 -26.08
C LEU A 358 6.66 -6.20 -25.17
N TYR A 359 5.74 -6.54 -24.26
CA TYR A 359 5.93 -7.67 -23.35
C TYR A 359 6.10 -8.99 -24.09
N ALA A 360 5.32 -9.21 -25.15
CA ALA A 360 5.35 -10.44 -25.93
C ALA A 360 6.61 -10.55 -26.81
N THR A 361 7.09 -9.42 -27.34
CA THR A 361 8.20 -9.38 -28.31
C THR A 361 9.56 -9.07 -27.68
N ASP A 362 9.60 -8.63 -26.42
CA ASP A 362 10.81 -8.12 -25.74
C ASP A 362 11.40 -6.86 -26.38
N GLU A 363 10.57 -6.11 -27.10
CA GLU A 363 11.05 -4.93 -27.80
C GLU A 363 11.07 -3.69 -26.90
N HIS A 364 12.07 -2.84 -27.14
CA HIS A 364 12.17 -1.56 -26.46
C HIS A 364 11.18 -0.54 -27.06
N ILE A 365 10.47 0.20 -26.21
CA ILE A 365 9.44 1.17 -26.60
C ILE A 365 9.92 2.21 -27.62
N SER A 366 11.21 2.56 -27.61
CA SER A 366 11.78 3.52 -28.57
C SER A 366 11.83 3.00 -30.02
N LYS A 367 11.70 1.68 -30.21
CA LYS A 367 11.65 1.03 -31.54
C LYS A 367 10.20 0.75 -31.98
N THR A 368 9.21 1.18 -31.21
CA THR A 368 7.82 0.87 -31.47
C THR A 368 7.07 2.09 -32.00
N GLU A 369 6.42 1.88 -33.13
CA GLU A 369 5.59 2.87 -33.79
C GLU A 369 4.16 2.34 -33.92
N VAL A 370 3.20 3.26 -33.88
CA VAL A 370 1.79 2.93 -34.04
C VAL A 370 1.25 3.71 -35.23
N PHE A 371 0.48 3.02 -36.06
CA PHE A 371 -0.11 3.58 -37.27
C PHE A 371 -1.62 3.35 -37.27
N GLU A 372 -2.39 4.34 -37.73
CA GLU A 372 -3.83 4.19 -37.96
C GLU A 372 -4.06 3.52 -39.32
N VAL A 373 -4.73 2.36 -39.32
CA VAL A 373 -5.03 1.56 -40.52
C VAL A 373 -6.44 1.84 -41.03
N ASP A 374 -7.41 1.89 -40.11
CA ASP A 374 -8.80 2.25 -40.38
C ASP A 374 -9.30 3.11 -39.22
N LYS A 375 -9.82 4.30 -39.55
CA LYS A 375 -10.07 5.37 -38.59
C LYS A 375 -10.99 4.89 -37.46
N GLY A 376 -10.46 4.90 -36.23
CA GLY A 376 -11.19 4.44 -35.04
C GLY A 376 -11.50 2.93 -34.97
N LYS A 377 -11.06 2.13 -35.95
CA LYS A 377 -11.38 0.70 -36.09
C LYS A 377 -10.15 -0.22 -36.03
N ALA A 378 -9.05 0.16 -36.65
CA ALA A 378 -7.86 -0.68 -36.74
C ALA A 378 -6.57 0.15 -36.65
N TYR A 379 -5.62 -0.38 -35.87
CA TYR A 379 -4.29 0.20 -35.69
C TYR A 379 -3.23 -0.88 -35.88
N LEU A 380 -2.05 -0.48 -36.34
CA LEU A 380 -0.89 -1.35 -36.49
C LEU A 380 0.17 -0.95 -35.46
N ILE A 381 0.68 -1.92 -34.71
CA ILE A 381 1.86 -1.75 -33.85
C ILE A 381 3.03 -2.39 -34.59
N LYS A 382 4.01 -1.58 -34.96
CA LYS A 382 5.24 -2.02 -35.62
C LYS A 382 6.40 -1.87 -34.66
N GLY A 383 7.12 -2.96 -34.48
CA GLY A 383 8.40 -3.02 -33.78
C GLY A 383 9.59 -3.01 -34.74
N GLY A 384 10.78 -3.31 -34.22
CA GLY A 384 11.98 -3.56 -35.01
C GLY A 384 11.82 -4.80 -35.90
N ASP A 385 11.44 -5.94 -35.29
CA ASP A 385 11.37 -7.23 -35.98
C ASP A 385 9.96 -7.84 -35.98
N SER A 386 9.03 -7.31 -35.18
CA SER A 386 7.66 -7.83 -35.04
C SER A 386 6.60 -6.81 -35.41
N THR A 387 5.43 -7.27 -35.87
CA THR A 387 4.27 -6.41 -36.14
C THR A 387 2.98 -7.09 -35.67
N LYS A 388 2.07 -6.33 -35.05
CA LYS A 388 0.73 -6.79 -34.65
C LYS A 388 -0.35 -5.76 -34.98
N SER A 389 -1.55 -6.23 -35.29
CA SER A 389 -2.72 -5.35 -35.46
C SER A 389 -3.55 -5.29 -34.17
N VAL A 390 -4.08 -4.11 -33.87
CA VAL A 390 -5.06 -3.84 -32.83
C VAL A 390 -6.39 -3.54 -33.50
N LEU A 391 -7.35 -4.46 -33.40
CA LEU A 391 -8.66 -4.34 -34.04
C LEU A 391 -9.74 -4.07 -33.00
N LYS A 392 -10.66 -3.16 -33.32
CA LYS A 392 -11.88 -2.92 -32.54
C LYS A 392 -12.68 -4.22 -32.51
N ALA A 393 -12.94 -4.75 -31.32
CA ALA A 393 -13.83 -5.88 -31.13
C ALA A 393 -15.25 -5.44 -31.47
N ILE A 394 -15.88 -6.19 -32.37
CA ILE A 394 -17.29 -6.04 -32.76
C ILE A 394 -18.16 -6.55 -31.61
#